data_AF-B4KT66-F1
#
_entry.id   AF-B4KT66-F1
#
_cell.length_a   1.000
_cell.length_b   1.000
_cell.length_c   1.000
_cell.angle_alpha   90.00
_cell.angle_beta   90.00
_cell.angle_gamma   90.00
#
_symmetry.space_group_name_H-M   'P 1'
#
loop_
_entity.id
_entity.type
_entity.pdbx_description
1 polymer ?
#
loop_
_entity_poly.entity_id
_entity_poly.type
_entity_poly.pdbx_seq_one_letter_code
_entity_poly.pdbx_strand_id
1 'polypeptide(L)'
;MEDLDDDSFDDVLACMDIPPAPKQTKIQPATETVTTSSSTATTSTGTVKAPPSNPHSVLVHTKQRGNPILKSILNVPLEYRDDIIPDYVVGRTACILFLSLKYHNLNPDYICQRLKALGKLYELRVLLVQVDTPEPHNALKSLTRISLLADLTMMLAWNADEAGKIIETYKQFEKRSPDLIMERVESNPHQKLVAALTNIKPVNKTDAVTLLQIFGNLENLINASEERLSQVMGLGPRKAKKLYKTLHEPFLSK
;
A
#
# COMPACT_ATOMS: atom_id res chain seq x y z
N MET A 1 -34.07 -15.39 -28.61
CA MET A 1 -33.99 -16.86 -28.44
C MET A 1 -32.51 -17.17 -28.44
N GLU A 2 -31.82 -17.31 -27.33
CA GLU A 2 -32.16 -17.41 -25.91
C GLU A 2 -31.03 -16.71 -25.14
N ASP A 3 -31.39 -15.88 -24.16
CA ASP A 3 -30.47 -15.41 -23.13
C ASP A 3 -30.16 -16.61 -22.23
N LEU A 4 -28.91 -17.08 -22.26
CA LEU A 4 -28.41 -18.08 -21.32
C LEU A 4 -27.78 -17.34 -20.15
N ASP A 5 -28.61 -17.09 -19.13
CA ASP A 5 -28.17 -16.68 -17.81
C ASP A 5 -27.25 -17.76 -17.22
N ASP A 6 -26.00 -17.38 -16.97
CA ASP A 6 -24.96 -18.20 -16.37
C ASP A 6 -25.14 -18.24 -14.84
N ASP A 7 -26.18 -18.93 -14.40
CA ASP A 7 -26.53 -19.15 -12.98
C ASP A 7 -25.42 -19.91 -12.21
N SER A 8 -24.44 -20.51 -12.91
CA SER A 8 -23.34 -21.24 -12.28
C SER A 8 -22.33 -20.33 -11.56
N PHE A 9 -22.26 -19.04 -11.91
CA PHE A 9 -21.29 -18.12 -11.32
C PHE A 9 -21.76 -17.52 -9.99
N ASP A 10 -23.07 -17.29 -9.85
CA ASP A 10 -23.67 -16.67 -8.65
C ASP A 10 -23.79 -17.68 -7.50
N ASP A 11 -24.06 -18.95 -7.78
CA ASP A 11 -24.08 -20.01 -6.76
C ASP A 11 -22.71 -20.26 -6.11
N VAL A 12 -21.61 -19.97 -6.82
CA VAL A 12 -20.23 -20.09 -6.28
C VAL A 12 -19.87 -18.89 -5.40
N LEU A 13 -20.48 -17.73 -5.62
CA LEU A 13 -20.29 -16.51 -4.82
C LEU A 13 -21.07 -16.54 -3.51
N ALA A 14 -22.24 -17.20 -3.49
CA ALA A 14 -23.10 -17.29 -2.32
C ALA A 14 -22.48 -18.06 -1.12
N CYS A 15 -21.45 -18.87 -1.35
CA CYS A 15 -20.78 -19.63 -0.29
C CYS A 15 -19.57 -18.91 0.37
N MET A 16 -19.25 -17.68 -0.03
CA MET A 16 -18.11 -16.94 0.53
C MET A 16 -18.58 -16.00 1.65
N ASP A 17 -18.43 -16.44 2.91
CA ASP A 17 -18.70 -15.61 4.08
C ASP A 17 -17.76 -14.39 4.16
N ILE A 18 -18.38 -13.22 4.30
CA ILE A 18 -17.73 -11.92 4.51
C ILE A 18 -17.06 -11.91 5.90
N PRO A 19 -15.74 -11.67 5.99
CA PRO A 19 -15.07 -11.61 7.29
C PRO A 19 -15.41 -10.31 8.06
N PRO A 20 -15.55 -10.37 9.39
CA PRO A 20 -15.78 -9.18 10.21
C PRO A 20 -14.53 -8.31 10.28
N ALA A 21 -14.75 -7.01 10.49
CA ALA A 21 -13.71 -5.98 10.53
C ALA A 21 -12.56 -6.31 11.52
N PRO A 22 -11.30 -5.96 11.20
CA PRO A 22 -10.15 -6.27 12.03
C PRO A 22 -10.16 -5.49 13.36
N LYS A 23 -10.04 -6.21 14.48
CA LYS A 23 -9.86 -5.63 15.82
C LYS A 23 -8.43 -5.11 15.97
N GLN A 24 -8.30 -3.86 16.41
CA GLN A 24 -7.01 -3.22 16.70
C GLN A 24 -6.35 -3.84 17.94
N THR A 25 -5.14 -4.39 17.79
CA THR A 25 -4.34 -4.91 18.90
C THR A 25 -3.44 -3.81 19.47
N LYS A 26 -3.56 -3.60 20.78
CA LYS A 26 -2.82 -2.60 21.58
C LYS A 26 -1.39 -3.11 21.85
N ILE A 27 -0.38 -2.29 21.54
CA ILE A 27 1.05 -2.58 21.77
C ILE A 27 1.42 -2.29 23.23
N GLN A 28 2.22 -3.16 23.87
CA GLN A 28 2.99 -2.88 25.09
C GLN A 28 4.44 -3.38 24.94
N PRO A 29 5.43 -2.76 25.62
CA PRO A 29 6.87 -2.94 25.35
C PRO A 29 7.52 -4.08 26.16
N ALA A 30 8.67 -4.53 25.66
CA ALA A 30 9.46 -5.68 26.07
C ALA A 30 10.10 -5.61 27.48
N THR A 31 10.47 -6.77 28.03
CA THR A 31 11.62 -6.91 28.94
C THR A 31 12.30 -8.27 28.73
N GLU A 32 13.62 -8.22 28.64
CA GLU A 32 14.57 -9.31 28.44
C GLU A 32 14.69 -10.22 29.66
N THR A 33 14.92 -11.52 29.48
CA THR A 33 15.78 -12.29 30.40
C THR A 33 16.46 -13.45 29.67
N VAL A 34 17.78 -13.48 29.81
CA VAL A 34 18.73 -14.49 29.34
C VAL A 34 18.68 -15.71 30.27
N THR A 35 18.70 -16.93 29.73
CA THR A 35 19.17 -18.12 30.48
C THR A 35 19.81 -19.14 29.56
N THR A 36 20.97 -19.63 30.00
CA THR A 36 21.95 -20.45 29.28
C THR A 36 21.92 -21.91 29.76
N SER A 37 22.19 -22.85 28.83
CA SER A 37 22.55 -24.28 29.02
C SER A 37 21.44 -25.23 29.51
N SER A 38 21.30 -26.47 29.01
CA SER A 38 22.33 -27.45 28.70
C SER A 38 21.84 -28.53 27.70
N SER A 39 22.82 -29.14 27.05
CA SER A 39 22.75 -30.21 26.05
C SER A 39 22.33 -31.56 26.60
N THR A 40 21.48 -32.29 25.87
CA THR A 40 21.48 -33.76 25.90
C THR A 40 21.25 -34.28 24.48
N ALA A 41 22.27 -34.97 23.97
CA ALA A 41 22.25 -35.64 22.69
C ALA A 41 21.39 -36.91 22.77
N THR A 42 20.47 -37.08 21.83
CA THR A 42 19.89 -38.40 21.53
C THR A 42 19.82 -38.56 20.03
N THR A 43 20.53 -39.59 19.55
CA THR A 43 20.71 -39.97 18.17
C THR A 43 19.52 -40.79 17.70
N SER A 44 18.77 -40.33 16.69
CA SER A 44 17.93 -41.24 15.88
C SER A 44 17.50 -40.61 14.55
N THR A 45 17.95 -41.29 13.49
CA THR A 45 17.29 -41.52 12.19
C THR A 45 17.00 -40.32 11.27
N GLY A 46 17.58 -40.40 10.07
CA GLY A 46 17.57 -39.36 9.05
C GLY A 46 16.18 -39.05 8.49
N THR A 47 15.82 -37.79 8.65
CA THR A 47 14.99 -37.06 7.69
C THR A 47 15.87 -35.94 7.15
N VAL A 48 16.05 -35.85 5.84
CA VAL A 48 16.75 -34.74 5.18
C VAL A 48 15.97 -33.46 5.52
N LYS A 49 16.38 -32.80 6.59
CA LYS A 49 15.81 -31.53 7.03
C LYS A 49 16.21 -30.52 5.98
N ALA A 50 15.22 -29.97 5.24
CA ALA A 50 15.45 -28.88 4.32
C ALA A 50 16.29 -27.80 5.03
N PRO A 51 17.31 -27.24 4.37
CA PRO A 51 18.18 -26.26 5.00
C PRO A 51 17.34 -25.12 5.60
N PRO A 52 17.77 -24.54 6.74
CA PRO A 52 17.09 -23.40 7.33
C PRO A 52 16.96 -22.31 6.26
N SER A 53 15.72 -21.97 5.91
CA SER A 53 15.44 -20.96 4.88
C SER A 53 16.04 -19.63 5.29
N ASN A 54 16.70 -18.96 4.35
CA ASN A 54 17.24 -17.64 4.60
C ASN A 54 16.06 -16.68 4.84
N PRO A 55 15.93 -16.03 6.01
CA PRO A 55 14.78 -15.16 6.28
C PRO A 55 14.72 -13.94 5.35
N HIS A 56 15.81 -13.67 4.63
CA HIS A 56 15.95 -12.56 3.69
C HIS A 56 15.78 -12.99 2.21
N SER A 57 15.52 -14.26 1.91
CA SER A 57 15.27 -14.71 0.53
C SER A 57 13.79 -14.55 0.14
N VAL A 58 13.54 -14.44 -1.17
CA VAL A 58 12.23 -14.70 -1.76
C VAL A 58 12.14 -16.20 -2.04
N LEU A 59 11.09 -16.85 -1.56
CA LEU A 59 10.82 -18.23 -1.95
C LEU A 59 10.15 -18.21 -3.32
N VAL A 60 10.69 -18.95 -4.27
CA VAL A 60 10.23 -19.00 -5.66
C VAL A 60 9.72 -20.40 -5.95
N HIS A 61 8.51 -20.53 -6.49
CA HIS A 61 8.03 -21.85 -6.87
C HIS A 61 8.89 -22.35 -8.03
N THR A 62 9.32 -23.61 -7.98
CA THR A 62 10.11 -24.25 -9.07
C THR A 62 9.53 -24.08 -10.48
N LYS A 63 8.20 -24.01 -10.63
CA LYS A 63 7.51 -23.72 -11.91
C LYS A 63 7.90 -22.37 -12.52
N GLN A 64 8.39 -21.44 -11.70
CA GLN A 64 8.82 -20.11 -12.13
C GLN A 64 10.28 -20.04 -12.59
N ARG A 65 11.08 -21.12 -12.53
CA ARG A 65 12.51 -21.11 -12.91
C ARG A 65 12.82 -20.55 -14.30
N GLY A 66 11.90 -20.70 -15.25
CA GLY A 66 12.06 -20.18 -16.62
C GLY A 66 11.54 -18.76 -16.82
N ASN A 67 10.96 -18.14 -15.79
CA ASN A 67 10.30 -16.84 -15.93
C ASN A 67 11.36 -15.71 -16.08
N PRO A 68 11.28 -14.86 -17.12
CA PRO A 68 12.24 -13.76 -17.31
C PRO A 68 12.31 -12.79 -16.13
N ILE A 69 11.25 -12.67 -15.34
CA ILE A 69 11.16 -11.81 -14.15
C ILE A 69 12.29 -12.08 -13.16
N LEU A 70 12.73 -13.33 -13.05
CA LEU A 70 13.79 -13.73 -12.12
C LEU A 70 15.12 -13.02 -12.42
N LYS A 71 15.37 -12.62 -13.66
CA LYS A 71 16.59 -11.90 -14.05
C LYS A 71 16.62 -10.48 -13.50
N SER A 72 15.46 -9.93 -13.16
CA SER A 72 15.28 -8.55 -12.74
C SER A 72 15.21 -8.41 -11.22
N ILE A 73 15.23 -9.53 -10.48
CA ILE A 73 15.35 -9.58 -9.02
C ILE A 73 16.84 -9.76 -8.68
N LEU A 74 17.50 -8.68 -8.25
CA LEU A 74 18.97 -8.65 -8.11
C LEU A 74 19.44 -8.38 -6.68
N ASN A 75 18.69 -7.56 -5.94
CA ASN A 75 19.04 -7.10 -4.60
C ASN A 75 18.58 -8.06 -3.50
N VAL A 76 17.95 -9.18 -3.87
CA VAL A 76 17.38 -10.14 -2.93
C VAL A 76 17.69 -11.57 -3.35
N PRO A 77 18.17 -12.45 -2.43
CA PRO A 77 18.42 -13.85 -2.74
C PRO A 77 17.13 -14.61 -3.11
N LEU A 78 17.25 -15.54 -4.06
CA LEU A 78 16.14 -16.41 -4.48
C LEU A 78 16.35 -17.83 -3.96
N GLU A 79 15.30 -18.43 -3.41
CA GLU A 79 15.31 -19.81 -2.92
C GLU A 79 14.17 -20.59 -3.58
N TYR A 80 14.51 -21.63 -4.36
CA TYR A 80 13.50 -22.42 -5.05
C TYR A 80 12.87 -23.47 -4.14
N ARG A 81 11.55 -23.54 -4.15
CA ARG A 81 10.76 -24.45 -3.31
C ARG A 81 9.59 -25.06 -4.10
N ASP A 82 9.28 -26.31 -3.78
CA ASP A 82 8.17 -27.09 -4.36
C ASP A 82 6.97 -27.17 -3.41
N ASP A 83 7.18 -26.88 -2.13
CA ASP A 83 6.21 -26.95 -1.03
C ASP A 83 5.35 -25.68 -0.89
N ILE A 84 5.62 -24.65 -1.70
CA ILE A 84 4.82 -23.42 -1.69
C ILE A 84 3.72 -23.45 -2.76
N ILE A 85 2.54 -22.99 -2.38
CA ILE A 85 1.41 -22.83 -3.29
C ILE A 85 1.53 -21.59 -4.20
N PRO A 86 1.82 -20.38 -3.69
CA PRO A 86 1.96 -19.19 -4.54
C PRO A 86 3.20 -19.25 -5.42
N ASP A 87 3.31 -18.35 -6.39
CA ASP A 87 4.48 -18.30 -7.28
C ASP A 87 5.70 -17.72 -6.57
N TYR A 88 5.47 -16.74 -5.69
CA TYR A 88 6.51 -16.13 -4.87
C TYR A 88 6.01 -15.91 -3.43
N VAL A 89 6.87 -16.14 -2.44
CA VAL A 89 6.65 -15.75 -1.05
C VAL A 89 7.66 -14.68 -0.69
N VAL A 90 7.16 -13.49 -0.36
CA VAL A 90 7.95 -12.28 -0.10
C VAL A 90 7.96 -11.91 1.38
N GLY A 91 7.18 -12.58 2.22
CA GLY A 91 7.27 -12.45 3.66
C GLY A 91 6.50 -13.53 4.38
N ARG A 92 6.52 -13.50 5.72
CA ARG A 92 5.82 -14.52 6.54
C ARG A 92 4.32 -14.61 6.23
N THR A 93 3.66 -13.47 6.04
CA THR A 93 2.21 -13.38 5.79
C THR A 93 1.88 -12.83 4.40
N ALA A 94 2.87 -12.70 3.52
CA ALA A 94 2.74 -12.06 2.22
C ALA A 94 3.19 -12.96 1.07
N CYS A 95 2.30 -13.14 0.09
CA CYS A 95 2.58 -13.93 -1.12
C CYS A 95 2.17 -13.20 -2.40
N ILE A 96 2.74 -13.64 -3.51
CA ILE A 96 2.48 -13.10 -4.85
C ILE A 96 2.13 -14.26 -5.79
N LEU A 97 1.01 -14.10 -6.50
CA LEU A 97 0.66 -14.88 -7.68
C LEU A 97 1.03 -14.06 -8.92
N PHE A 98 1.67 -14.69 -9.89
CA PHE A 98 2.08 -14.04 -11.12
C PHE A 98 1.21 -14.50 -12.30
N LEU A 99 0.75 -13.54 -13.10
CA LEU A 99 -0.08 -13.79 -14.26
C LEU A 99 0.26 -12.83 -15.39
N SER A 100 0.58 -13.32 -16.58
CA SER A 100 0.62 -12.49 -17.80
C SER A 100 -0.78 -12.40 -18.41
N LEU A 101 -1.15 -11.24 -18.95
CA LEU A 101 -2.43 -11.07 -19.64
C LEU A 101 -2.53 -11.98 -20.87
N LYS A 102 -1.44 -12.16 -21.61
CA LYS A 102 -1.36 -13.11 -22.72
C LYS A 102 -1.70 -14.51 -22.27
N TYR A 103 -1.18 -14.95 -21.11
CA TYR A 103 -1.50 -16.26 -20.54
C TYR A 103 -2.93 -16.34 -20.03
N HIS A 104 -3.45 -15.29 -19.41
CA HIS A 104 -4.84 -15.23 -18.94
C HIS A 104 -5.84 -15.36 -20.10
N ASN A 105 -5.58 -14.72 -21.23
CA ASN A 105 -6.43 -14.83 -22.41
C ASN A 105 -6.47 -16.25 -22.99
N LEU A 106 -5.39 -17.02 -22.83
CA LEU A 106 -5.32 -18.43 -23.23
C LEU A 106 -5.96 -19.36 -22.19
N ASN A 107 -5.91 -18.99 -20.91
CA ASN A 107 -6.34 -19.82 -19.78
C ASN A 107 -7.11 -18.99 -18.73
N PRO A 108 -8.37 -18.60 -19.01
CA PRO A 108 -9.12 -17.69 -18.14
C PRO A 108 -9.38 -18.27 -16.74
N ASP A 109 -9.61 -19.57 -16.62
CA ASP A 109 -9.92 -20.25 -15.35
C ASP A 109 -8.70 -20.49 -14.45
N TYR A 110 -7.49 -20.35 -15.00
CA TYR A 110 -6.25 -20.68 -14.29
C TYR A 110 -6.15 -19.95 -12.95
N ILE A 111 -6.39 -18.64 -12.95
CA ILE A 111 -6.21 -17.83 -11.73
C ILE A 111 -7.23 -18.20 -10.66
N CYS A 112 -8.48 -18.48 -11.04
CA CYS A 112 -9.52 -18.90 -10.12
C CYS A 112 -9.17 -20.22 -9.44
N GLN A 113 -8.63 -21.19 -10.18
CA GLN A 113 -8.17 -22.47 -9.63
C GLN A 113 -6.96 -22.29 -8.68
N ARG A 114 -6.00 -21.43 -9.05
CA ARG A 114 -4.84 -21.10 -8.20
C ARG A 114 -5.27 -20.44 -6.90
N LEU A 115 -6.27 -19.55 -6.94
CA LEU A 115 -6.82 -18.90 -5.75
C LEU A 115 -7.55 -19.87 -4.83
N LYS A 116 -8.32 -20.82 -5.39
CA LYS A 116 -8.95 -21.89 -4.61
C LYS A 116 -7.92 -22.72 -3.85
N ALA A 117 -6.80 -23.06 -4.50
CA ALA A 117 -5.70 -23.79 -3.86
C ALA A 117 -4.98 -22.97 -2.79
N LEU A 118 -4.80 -21.65 -3.01
CA LEU A 118 -4.14 -20.75 -2.06
C LEU A 118 -4.99 -20.49 -0.81
N GLY A 119 -6.31 -20.39 -0.97
CA GLY A 119 -7.24 -20.09 0.11
C GLY A 119 -6.90 -18.79 0.86
N LYS A 120 -6.92 -18.87 2.20
CA LYS A 120 -6.61 -17.78 3.13
C LYS A 120 -5.30 -18.03 3.91
N LEU A 121 -4.34 -18.72 3.30
CA LEU A 121 -3.06 -19.05 3.94
C LEU A 121 -2.16 -17.83 4.23
N TYR A 122 -2.39 -16.72 3.51
CA TYR A 122 -1.64 -15.48 3.64
C TYR A 122 -2.59 -14.32 3.87
N GLU A 123 -2.16 -13.36 4.71
CA GLU A 123 -2.92 -12.15 4.99
C GLU A 123 -2.85 -11.20 3.79
N LEU A 124 -1.64 -10.94 3.29
CA LEU A 124 -1.43 -10.14 2.09
C LEU A 124 -1.25 -11.06 0.88
N ARG A 125 -2.24 -11.04 -0.01
CA ARG A 125 -2.24 -11.81 -1.25
C ARG A 125 -2.22 -10.85 -2.43
N VAL A 126 -1.09 -10.81 -3.13
CA VAL A 126 -0.88 -9.93 -4.27
C VAL A 126 -1.05 -10.70 -5.56
N LEU A 127 -1.87 -10.19 -6.47
CA LEU A 127 -1.94 -10.64 -7.85
C LEU A 127 -1.11 -9.70 -8.72
N LEU A 128 0.09 -10.13 -9.09
CA LEU A 128 1.00 -9.39 -9.97
C LEU A 128 0.70 -9.74 -11.43
N VAL A 129 0.12 -8.77 -12.14
CA VAL A 129 -0.32 -8.91 -13.53
C VAL A 129 0.65 -8.22 -14.47
N GLN A 130 1.26 -8.97 -15.38
CA GLN A 130 2.06 -8.41 -16.46
C GLN A 130 1.17 -8.07 -17.66
N VAL A 131 1.17 -6.80 -18.06
CA VAL A 131 0.44 -6.25 -19.20
C VAL A 131 1.28 -6.42 -20.47
N ASP A 132 1.12 -7.56 -21.13
CA ASP A 132 1.87 -7.96 -22.34
C ASP A 132 0.98 -8.14 -23.59
N THR A 133 -0.22 -7.55 -23.57
CA THR A 133 -1.20 -7.58 -24.66
C THR A 133 -1.59 -6.17 -25.08
N PRO A 134 -1.84 -5.92 -26.38
CA PRO A 134 -2.22 -4.59 -26.86
C PRO A 134 -3.60 -4.13 -26.40
N GLU A 135 -4.52 -5.07 -26.13
CA GLU A 135 -5.89 -4.80 -25.70
C GLU A 135 -6.14 -5.35 -24.27
N PRO A 136 -5.66 -4.67 -23.22
CA PRO A 136 -5.71 -5.20 -21.85
C PRO A 136 -7.05 -4.96 -21.13
N HIS A 137 -7.92 -4.09 -21.67
CA HIS A 137 -9.07 -3.55 -20.93
C HIS A 137 -10.06 -4.61 -20.45
N ASN A 138 -10.43 -5.57 -21.30
CA ASN A 138 -11.40 -6.61 -20.94
C ASN A 138 -10.85 -7.58 -19.89
N ALA A 139 -9.60 -8.01 -20.07
CA ALA A 139 -8.91 -8.90 -19.13
C ALA A 139 -8.66 -8.21 -17.77
N LEU A 140 -8.29 -6.94 -17.77
CA LEU A 140 -8.12 -6.19 -16.52
C LEU A 140 -9.47 -5.99 -15.80
N LYS A 141 -10.56 -5.77 -16.53
CA LYS A 141 -11.90 -5.66 -15.94
C LYS A 141 -12.31 -6.94 -15.22
N SER A 142 -12.13 -8.11 -15.84
CA SER A 142 -12.43 -9.40 -15.22
C SER A 142 -11.52 -9.69 -14.02
N LEU A 143 -10.21 -9.49 -14.16
CA LEU A 143 -9.24 -9.69 -13.08
C LEU A 143 -9.45 -8.75 -11.90
N THR A 144 -9.87 -7.50 -12.15
CA THR A 144 -10.22 -6.54 -11.08
C THR A 144 -11.42 -7.04 -10.28
N ARG A 145 -12.46 -7.56 -10.95
CA ARG A 145 -13.63 -8.14 -10.27
C ARG A 145 -13.23 -9.35 -9.43
N ILE A 146 -12.41 -10.26 -9.97
CA ILE A 146 -11.89 -11.41 -9.24
C ILE A 146 -11.07 -10.95 -8.02
N SER A 147 -10.21 -9.96 -8.18
CA SER A 147 -9.35 -9.44 -7.11
C SER A 147 -10.15 -8.82 -5.98
N LEU A 148 -11.23 -8.08 -6.30
CA LEU A 148 -12.11 -7.49 -5.31
C LEU A 148 -12.87 -8.55 -4.52
N LEU A 149 -13.42 -9.56 -5.20
CA LEU A 149 -14.21 -10.61 -4.54
C LEU A 149 -13.35 -11.58 -3.71
N ALA A 150 -12.11 -11.81 -4.13
CA ALA A 150 -11.20 -12.73 -3.44
C ALA A 150 -10.29 -12.04 -2.40
N ASP A 151 -10.49 -10.75 -2.10
CA ASP A 151 -9.64 -9.93 -1.22
C ASP A 151 -8.15 -9.98 -1.60
N LEU A 152 -7.85 -9.68 -2.86
CA LEU A 152 -6.49 -9.59 -3.40
C LEU A 152 -6.10 -8.14 -3.68
N THR A 153 -4.82 -7.84 -3.50
CA THR A 153 -4.22 -6.61 -4.02
C THR A 153 -3.71 -6.85 -5.43
N MET A 154 -4.32 -6.23 -6.44
CA MET A 154 -3.85 -6.34 -7.81
C MET A 154 -2.75 -5.30 -8.09
N MET A 155 -1.61 -5.75 -8.61
CA MET A 155 -0.49 -4.90 -9.02
C MET A 155 -0.22 -5.12 -10.50
N LEU A 156 -0.12 -4.03 -11.27
CA LEU A 156 0.17 -4.10 -12.70
C LEU A 156 1.66 -3.84 -12.96
N ALA A 157 2.22 -4.56 -13.92
CA ALA A 157 3.56 -4.35 -14.44
C ALA A 157 3.54 -4.34 -15.98
N TRP A 158 4.18 -3.35 -16.60
CA TRP A 158 4.21 -3.17 -18.06
C TRP A 158 5.28 -4.02 -18.74
N ASN A 159 6.22 -4.58 -17.98
CA ASN A 159 7.25 -5.48 -18.47
C ASN A 159 7.75 -6.40 -17.34
N ALA A 160 8.53 -7.42 -17.73
CA ALA A 160 9.11 -8.37 -16.77
C ALA A 160 10.07 -7.71 -15.78
N ASP A 161 10.77 -6.65 -16.19
CA ASP A 161 11.73 -5.94 -15.33
C ASP A 161 11.03 -5.21 -14.17
N GLU A 162 9.93 -4.53 -14.48
CA GLU A 162 9.08 -3.88 -13.50
C GLU A 162 8.45 -4.90 -12.54
N ALA A 163 7.96 -6.02 -13.07
CA ALA A 163 7.41 -7.10 -12.25
C ALA A 163 8.45 -7.63 -11.24
N GLY A 164 9.70 -7.82 -11.66
CA GLY A 164 10.78 -8.26 -10.78
C GLY A 164 11.10 -7.23 -9.69
N LYS A 165 11.19 -5.95 -10.06
CA LYS A 165 11.39 -4.84 -9.12
C LYS A 165 10.26 -4.72 -8.10
N ILE A 166 9.01 -4.98 -8.50
CA ILE A 166 7.87 -4.99 -7.58
C ILE A 166 8.03 -6.11 -6.54
N ILE A 167 8.35 -7.33 -6.96
CA ILE A 167 8.60 -8.47 -6.05
C ILE A 167 9.72 -8.14 -5.06
N GLU A 168 10.82 -7.58 -5.56
CA GLU A 168 11.96 -7.14 -4.77
C GLU A 168 11.57 -6.08 -3.73
N THR A 169 10.78 -5.09 -4.14
CA THR A 169 10.29 -4.02 -3.27
C THR A 169 9.42 -4.58 -2.15
N TYR A 170 8.51 -5.51 -2.46
CA TYR A 170 7.71 -6.18 -1.43
C TYR A 170 8.59 -6.87 -0.38
N LYS A 171 9.64 -7.59 -0.80
CA LYS A 171 10.55 -8.25 0.14
C LYS A 171 11.37 -7.27 0.97
N GLN A 172 11.88 -6.20 0.36
CA GLN A 172 12.64 -5.16 1.08
C GLN A 172 11.78 -4.43 2.12
N PHE A 173 10.48 -4.30 1.86
CA PHE A 173 9.56 -3.59 2.73
C PHE A 173 8.89 -4.48 3.79
N GLU A 174 9.17 -5.78 3.82
CA GLU A 174 8.59 -6.73 4.82
C GLU A 174 8.76 -6.24 6.26
N LYS A 175 9.89 -5.60 6.58
CA LYS A 175 10.22 -5.13 7.94
C LYS A 175 10.32 -3.60 8.04
N ARG A 176 9.88 -2.87 7.01
CA ARG A 176 10.02 -1.41 6.98
C ARG A 176 8.93 -0.74 7.81
N SER A 177 9.30 0.29 8.58
CA SER A 177 8.35 1.08 9.36
C SER A 177 7.41 1.90 8.45
N PRO A 178 6.20 2.26 8.93
CA PRO A 178 5.25 3.08 8.19
C PRO A 178 5.65 4.56 8.10
N ASP A 179 6.84 4.95 8.56
CA ASP A 179 7.28 6.35 8.66
C ASP A 179 7.23 7.11 7.32
N LEU A 180 7.38 6.40 6.20
CA LEU A 180 7.28 7.00 4.86
C LEU A 180 5.87 7.48 4.50
N ILE A 181 4.84 6.83 5.05
CA ILE A 181 3.44 7.11 4.74
C ILE A 181 2.74 7.89 5.85
N MET A 182 3.41 8.11 6.97
CA MET A 182 2.89 8.93 8.06
C MET A 182 2.89 10.42 7.68
N GLU A 183 1.87 11.14 8.16
CA GLU A 183 1.81 12.59 8.05
C GLU A 183 3.04 13.20 8.74
N ARG A 184 3.82 13.98 7.99
CA ARG A 184 4.91 14.75 8.57
C ARG A 184 4.32 15.98 9.24
N VAL A 185 4.12 15.88 10.55
CA VAL A 185 3.74 17.05 11.35
C VAL A 185 4.91 18.04 11.32
N GLU A 186 4.68 19.20 10.71
CA GLU A 186 5.65 20.29 10.71
C GLU A 186 5.94 20.69 12.16
N SER A 187 7.19 20.56 12.60
CA SER A 187 7.56 20.85 13.99
C SER A 187 7.62 22.35 14.28
N ASN A 188 8.00 23.16 13.27
CA ASN A 188 8.26 24.58 13.45
C ASN A 188 6.95 25.38 13.57
N PRO A 189 6.73 26.16 14.66
CA PRO A 189 5.55 27.00 14.84
C PRO A 189 5.29 27.95 13.66
N HIS A 190 6.35 28.51 13.06
CA HIS A 190 6.23 29.39 11.91
C HIS A 190 5.64 28.66 10.68
N GLN A 191 6.05 27.42 10.44
CA GLN A 191 5.52 26.62 9.33
C GLN A 191 4.05 26.27 9.56
N LYS A 192 3.68 25.89 10.79
CA LYS A 192 2.27 25.67 11.17
C LYS A 192 1.39 26.90 10.92
N LEU A 193 1.89 28.09 11.23
CA LEU A 193 1.17 29.34 10.98
C LEU A 193 1.03 29.65 9.49
N VAL A 194 2.10 29.45 8.71
CA VAL A 194 2.04 29.60 7.24
C VAL A 194 1.03 28.62 6.65
N ALA A 195 1.07 27.35 7.05
CA ALA A 195 0.13 26.32 6.61
C ALA A 195 -1.32 26.68 6.97
N ALA A 196 -1.57 27.12 8.20
CA ALA A 196 -2.89 27.55 8.66
C ALA A 196 -3.44 28.74 7.86
N LEU A 197 -2.62 29.75 7.59
CA LEU A 197 -3.01 30.92 6.79
C LEU A 197 -3.28 30.55 5.32
N THR A 198 -2.52 29.60 4.75
CA THR A 198 -2.74 29.14 3.38
C THR A 198 -4.00 28.31 3.16
N ASN A 199 -4.67 27.84 4.23
CA ASN A 199 -5.98 27.21 4.11
C ASN A 199 -7.07 28.22 3.69
N ILE A 200 -6.81 29.52 3.85
CA ILE A 200 -7.70 30.57 3.36
C ILE A 200 -7.48 30.70 1.86
N LYS A 201 -8.39 30.16 1.04
CA LYS A 201 -8.29 30.02 -0.43
C LYS A 201 -7.54 31.14 -1.20
N PRO A 202 -7.75 32.44 -0.95
CA PRO A 202 -7.03 33.51 -1.66
C PRO A 202 -5.62 33.85 -1.13
N VAL A 203 -5.18 33.27 0.00
CA VAL A 203 -3.90 33.55 0.67
C VAL A 203 -2.86 32.51 0.26
N ASN A 204 -1.78 32.97 -0.38
CA ASN A 204 -0.68 32.12 -0.80
C ASN A 204 0.41 32.00 0.28
N LYS A 205 1.36 31.07 0.11
CA LYS A 205 2.52 30.92 1.01
C LYS A 205 3.30 32.23 1.17
N THR A 206 3.54 32.95 0.07
CA THR A 206 4.23 34.24 0.10
C THR A 206 3.46 35.27 0.92
N ASP A 207 2.14 35.36 0.72
CA ASP A 207 1.29 36.28 1.47
C ASP A 207 1.32 35.96 2.96
N ALA A 208 1.21 34.67 3.34
CA ALA A 208 1.25 34.23 4.72
C ALA A 208 2.60 34.56 5.40
N VAL A 209 3.72 34.37 4.72
CA VAL A 209 5.05 34.75 5.23
C VAL A 209 5.15 36.26 5.40
N THR A 210 4.70 37.06 4.42
CA THR A 210 4.71 38.53 4.51
C THR A 210 3.82 39.04 5.64
N LEU A 211 2.64 38.43 5.83
CA LEU A 211 1.74 38.75 6.95
C LEU A 211 2.42 38.46 8.30
N LEU A 212 3.04 37.30 8.46
CA LEU A 212 3.74 36.95 9.70
C LEU A 212 4.95 37.86 9.96
N GLN A 213 5.66 38.31 8.92
CA GLN A 213 6.76 39.26 9.06
C GLN A 213 6.31 40.67 9.48
N ILE A 214 5.18 41.15 8.95
CA ILE A 214 4.67 42.51 9.23
C ILE A 214 3.98 42.59 10.59
N PHE A 215 3.17 41.59 10.94
CA PHE A 215 2.37 41.60 12.18
C PHE A 215 3.10 40.91 13.35
N GLY A 216 4.12 40.11 13.07
CA GLY A 216 4.97 39.43 14.05
C GLY A 216 4.31 38.21 14.70
N ASN A 217 3.11 38.38 15.25
CA ASN A 217 2.35 37.32 15.91
C ASN A 217 0.93 37.19 15.31
N LEU A 218 0.31 36.04 15.53
CA LEU A 218 -1.03 35.73 15.02
C LEU A 218 -2.10 36.63 15.66
N GLU A 219 -1.91 37.01 16.93
CA GLU A 219 -2.83 37.89 17.65
C GLU A 219 -2.95 39.27 16.99
N ASN A 220 -1.83 39.92 16.66
CA ASN A 220 -1.84 41.20 15.95
C ASN A 220 -2.47 41.08 14.57
N LEU A 221 -2.30 39.93 13.90
CA LEU A 221 -2.92 39.68 12.59
C LEU A 221 -4.44 39.55 12.70
N ILE A 222 -4.94 38.86 13.74
CA ILE A 222 -6.38 38.68 13.97
C ILE A 222 -7.03 40.01 14.33
N ASN A 223 -6.41 40.82 15.18
CA ASN A 223 -6.94 42.11 15.62
C ASN A 223 -6.73 43.24 14.61
N ALA A 224 -6.12 42.99 13.46
CA ALA A 224 -5.86 44.00 12.43
C ALA A 224 -7.15 44.41 11.70
N SER A 225 -7.28 45.71 11.39
CA SER A 225 -8.37 46.21 10.57
C SER A 225 -8.24 45.75 9.11
N GLU A 226 -9.37 45.67 8.39
CA GLU A 226 -9.39 45.35 6.95
C GLU A 226 -8.48 46.31 6.14
N GLU A 227 -8.49 47.60 6.50
CA GLU A 227 -7.61 48.61 5.90
C GLU A 227 -6.13 48.28 6.09
N ARG A 228 -5.73 47.93 7.32
CA ARG A 228 -4.33 47.58 7.62
C ARG A 228 -3.88 46.32 6.87
N LEU A 229 -4.77 45.34 6.72
CA LEU A 229 -4.51 44.14 5.92
C LEU A 229 -4.32 44.49 4.44
N SER A 230 -5.16 45.37 3.87
CA SER A 230 -5.04 45.80 2.47
C SER A 230 -3.79 46.64 2.15
N GLN A 231 -3.15 47.23 3.17
CA GLN A 231 -1.89 47.97 3.02
C GLN A 231 -0.66 47.05 2.90
N VAL A 232 -0.82 45.74 3.14
CA VAL A 232 0.27 44.77 3.03
C VAL A 232 0.67 44.61 1.57
N MET A 233 1.96 44.80 1.29
CA MET A 233 2.53 44.60 -0.04
C MET A 233 2.20 43.19 -0.56
N GLY A 234 1.61 43.11 -1.76
CA GLY A 234 1.23 41.85 -2.39
C GLY A 234 -0.13 41.29 -1.96
N LEU A 235 -0.74 41.83 -0.90
CA LEU A 235 -2.07 41.45 -0.45
C LEU A 235 -3.14 42.36 -1.08
N GLY A 236 -3.68 41.94 -2.22
CA GLY A 236 -4.76 42.70 -2.86
C GLY A 236 -6.03 42.81 -1.99
N PRO A 237 -6.91 43.80 -2.25
CA PRO A 237 -8.08 44.09 -1.41
C PRO A 237 -9.05 42.91 -1.32
N ARG A 238 -9.15 42.08 -2.36
CA ARG A 238 -9.94 40.84 -2.34
C ARG A 238 -9.41 39.82 -1.32
N LYS A 239 -8.07 39.67 -1.23
CA LYS A 239 -7.43 38.76 -0.27
C LYS A 239 -7.61 39.28 1.15
N ALA A 240 -7.35 40.57 1.37
CA ALA A 240 -7.52 41.23 2.66
C ALA A 240 -8.96 41.11 3.19
N LYS A 241 -9.96 41.43 2.37
CA LYS A 241 -11.38 41.31 2.74
C LYS A 241 -11.78 39.89 3.10
N LYS A 242 -11.34 38.89 2.33
CA LYS A 242 -11.67 37.48 2.59
C LYS A 242 -10.94 36.97 3.84
N LEU A 243 -9.69 37.36 4.05
CA LEU A 243 -8.94 37.05 5.27
C LEU A 243 -9.63 37.63 6.50
N TYR A 244 -9.93 38.93 6.48
CA TYR A 244 -10.63 39.62 7.57
C TYR A 244 -11.98 38.97 7.87
N LYS A 245 -12.79 38.71 6.83
CA LYS A 245 -14.07 38.03 6.98
C LYS A 245 -13.89 36.64 7.61
N THR A 246 -12.94 35.83 7.14
CA THR A 246 -12.75 34.45 7.64
C THR A 246 -12.35 34.42 9.12
N LEU A 247 -11.61 35.43 9.59
CA LEU A 247 -11.18 35.52 10.99
C LEU A 247 -12.29 36.03 11.94
N HIS A 248 -13.27 36.78 11.43
CA HIS A 248 -14.29 37.44 12.25
C HIS A 248 -15.72 36.93 12.01
N GLU A 249 -15.93 36.05 11.03
CA GLU A 249 -17.23 35.45 10.76
C GLU A 249 -17.62 34.49 11.90
N PRO A 250 -18.80 34.66 12.52
CA PRO A 250 -19.22 33.78 13.60
C PRO A 250 -19.41 32.35 13.08
N PHE A 251 -18.99 31.36 13.87
CA PHE A 251 -19.13 29.95 13.51
C PHE A 251 -20.59 29.48 13.41
N LEU A 252 -21.52 30.14 14.10
CA LEU A 252 -22.94 29.86 14.08
C LEU A 252 -23.68 31.06 13.51
N SER A 253 -24.63 30.83 12.59
CA SER A 253 -25.60 31.88 12.25
C SER A 253 -26.52 32.08 13.46
N LYS A 254 -26.65 33.32 13.93
CA LYS A 254 -27.74 33.68 14.82
C LYS A 254 -29.08 33.58 14.10
#